data_AF-A0A351ANW9-F1
#
_entry.id   AF-A0A351ANW9-F1
#
_cell.length_a   1.000
_cell.length_b   1.000
_cell.length_c   1.000
_cell.angle_alpha   90.00
_cell.angle_beta   90.00
_cell.angle_gamma   90.00
#
_symmetry.space_group_name_H-M   'P 1'
#
loop_
_entity.id
_entity.type
_entity.pdbx_description
1 polymer ?
#
loop_
_entity_poly.entity_id
_entity_poly.type
_entity_poly.pdbx_seq_one_letter_code
_entity_poly.pdbx_strand_id
1 'polypeptide(L)'
;VSLSKEVFGGTDECKEEIYLIKSISKYVDQIREKATAMVEARKKANVLEDEYAKAVAYHEIAESFTALRRPIDKLEEIVDNRTWPLPKYRELLFIS
;
A
#
# COMPACT_ATOMS: atom_id res chain seq x y z
N VAL A 1 16.17 10.07 13.32
CA VAL A 1 17.59 9.82 13.71
C VAL A 1 18.04 10.74 14.83
N SER A 2 17.71 12.03 14.79
CA SER A 2 17.98 12.96 15.91
C SER A 2 17.16 12.60 17.16
N LEU A 3 15.84 12.37 17.01
CA LEU A 3 14.95 11.94 18.09
C LEU A 3 15.36 10.60 18.75
N SER A 4 15.81 9.63 17.96
CA SER A 4 16.23 8.31 18.49
C SER A 4 17.53 8.40 19.31
N LYS A 5 18.42 9.34 18.98
CA LYS A 5 19.64 9.59 19.77
C LYS A 5 19.36 10.35 21.07
N GLU A 6 18.37 11.25 21.08
CA GLU A 6 17.95 11.98 22.28
C GLU A 6 17.19 11.12 23.29
N VAL A 7 16.36 10.18 22.82
CA VAL A 7 15.48 9.40 23.71
C VAL A 7 16.13 8.13 24.26
N PHE A 8 17.02 7.47 23.52
CA PHE A 8 17.51 6.12 23.87
C PHE A 8 19.03 6.00 24.06
N GLY A 9 19.80 7.10 24.05
CA GLY A 9 21.24 7.07 24.38
C GLY A 9 22.15 6.32 23.40
N GLY A 10 21.60 5.56 22.43
CA GLY A 10 22.34 4.82 21.41
C GLY A 10 21.43 4.19 20.34
N THR A 11 21.97 3.92 19.15
CA THR A 11 21.20 3.33 18.03
C THR A 11 20.97 1.82 18.14
N ASP A 12 21.59 1.15 19.12
CA ASP A 12 21.54 -0.30 19.28
C ASP A 12 20.26 -0.78 19.99
N GLU A 13 19.61 0.10 20.74
CA GLU A 13 18.38 -0.18 21.52
C GLU A 13 17.10 0.04 20.69
N CYS A 14 17.16 0.82 19.60
CA CYS A 14 16.00 1.12 18.73
C CYS A 14 15.90 0.23 17.48
N LYS A 15 16.35 -1.03 17.55
CA LYS A 15 16.40 -1.92 16.38
C LYS A 15 15.02 -2.20 15.79
N GLU A 16 14.03 -2.40 16.64
CA GLU A 16 12.66 -2.74 16.24
C GLU A 16 11.95 -1.54 15.60
N GLU A 17 12.10 -0.34 16.16
CA GLU A 17 11.52 0.88 15.59
C GLU A 17 12.11 1.20 14.22
N ILE A 18 13.43 1.05 14.07
CA ILE A 18 14.10 1.23 12.78
C ILE A 18 13.63 0.18 11.78
N TYR A 19 13.43 -1.07 12.22
CA TYR A 19 12.90 -2.13 11.38
C TYR A 19 11.47 -1.85 10.90
N LEU A 20 10.60 -1.37 11.79
CA LEU A 20 9.22 -0.98 11.46
C LEU A 20 9.19 0.15 10.45
N ILE A 21 9.97 1.23 10.67
CA ILE A 21 10.04 2.36 9.73
C ILE A 21 10.52 1.89 8.35
N LYS A 22 11.55 1.04 8.28
CA LYS A 22 12.04 0.48 7.01
C LYS A 22 10.96 -0.35 6.31
N SER A 23 10.22 -1.15 7.07
CA SER A 23 9.13 -1.97 6.55
C SER A 23 8.00 -1.12 5.98
N ILE A 24 7.59 -0.07 6.70
CA ILE A 24 6.59 0.91 6.23
C ILE A 24 7.04 1.55 4.91
N SER A 25 8.27 2.09 4.86
CA SER A 25 8.79 2.71 3.63
C SER A 25 8.79 1.74 2.46
N LYS A 26 9.21 0.49 2.68
CA LYS A 26 9.19 -0.56 1.66
C LYS A 26 7.79 -0.84 1.13
N TYR A 27 6.78 -0.93 1.99
CA TYR A 27 5.40 -1.15 1.55
C TYR A 27 4.84 0.05 0.79
N VAL A 28 5.13 1.28 1.26
CA VAL A 28 4.72 2.52 0.58
C VAL A 28 5.33 2.60 -0.82
N ASP A 29 6.60 2.26 -0.99
CA ASP A 29 7.26 2.25 -2.30
C ASP A 29 6.62 1.22 -3.24
N GLN A 30 6.33 0.01 -2.75
CA GLN A 30 5.63 -1.02 -3.54
C GLN A 30 4.22 -0.58 -3.95
N ILE A 31 3.48 0.07 -3.05
CA ILE A 31 2.14 0.61 -3.33
C ILE A 31 2.25 1.66 -4.43
N ARG A 32 3.20 2.58 -4.33
CA ARG A 32 3.40 3.65 -5.31
C ARG A 32 3.75 3.11 -6.69
N GLU A 33 4.67 2.15 -6.76
CA GLU A 33 5.08 1.52 -8.02
C GLU A 33 3.90 0.81 -8.69
N LYS A 34 3.17 -0.02 -7.94
CA LYS A 34 2.01 -0.78 -8.45
C LYS A 34 0.87 0.15 -8.87
N ALA A 35 0.55 1.16 -8.06
CA ALA A 35 -0.47 2.14 -8.39
C ALA A 35 -0.11 2.92 -9.67
N THR A 36 1.16 3.30 -9.84
CA THR A 36 1.64 3.96 -11.06
C THR A 36 1.51 3.05 -12.27
N ALA A 37 1.92 1.78 -12.16
CA ALA A 37 1.78 0.80 -13.23
C ALA A 37 0.31 0.61 -13.66
N MET A 38 -0.61 0.55 -12.70
CA MET A 38 -2.05 0.46 -12.98
C MET A 38 -2.61 1.70 -13.69
N VAL A 39 -2.17 2.90 -13.29
CA VAL A 39 -2.56 4.15 -13.97
C VAL A 39 -2.09 4.14 -15.42
N GLU A 40 -0.86 3.71 -15.68
CA GLU A 40 -0.32 3.60 -17.04
C GLU A 40 -1.02 2.51 -17.86
N ALA A 41 -1.33 1.36 -17.27
CA ALA A 41 -2.12 0.31 -17.92
C ALA A 41 -3.52 0.82 -18.31
N ARG A 42 -4.19 1.55 -17.41
CA ARG A 42 -5.50 2.18 -17.68
C ARG A 42 -5.43 3.20 -18.81
N LYS A 43 -4.37 4.03 -18.86
CA LYS A 43 -4.17 4.97 -19.97
C LYS A 43 -4.08 4.24 -21.31
N LYS A 44 -3.34 3.13 -21.38
CA LYS A 44 -3.23 2.31 -22.59
C LYS A 44 -4.57 1.67 -22.97
N ALA A 45 -5.29 1.10 -21.99
CA ALA A 45 -6.59 0.48 -22.22
C ALA A 45 -7.64 1.46 -22.74
N ASN A 46 -7.61 2.72 -22.29
CA ASN A 46 -8.56 3.76 -22.71
C ASN A 46 -8.44 4.17 -24.19
N VAL A 47 -7.28 3.96 -24.80
CA VAL A 47 -7.04 4.31 -26.22
C VAL A 47 -7.54 3.21 -27.16
N LEU A 48 -7.89 2.03 -26.65
CA LEU A 48 -8.40 0.93 -27.46
C LEU A 48 -9.81 1.27 -28.00
N GLU A 49 -9.96 1.22 -29.32
CA GLU A 49 -11.23 1.43 -30.02
C GLU A 49 -12.11 0.17 -30.01
N ASP A 50 -11.49 -1.01 -29.99
CA ASP A 50 -12.22 -2.27 -29.87
C ASP A 50 -12.67 -2.50 -28.43
N GLU A 51 -13.98 -2.64 -28.25
CA GLU A 51 -14.61 -2.82 -26.94
C GLU A 51 -14.25 -4.17 -26.31
N TYR A 52 -14.02 -5.23 -27.11
CA TYR A 52 -13.59 -6.51 -26.57
C TYR A 52 -12.15 -6.44 -26.04
N ALA A 53 -11.22 -5.90 -26.83
CA ALA A 53 -9.84 -5.67 -26.39
C ALA A 53 -9.76 -4.77 -25.16
N LYS A 54 -10.62 -3.72 -25.09
CA LYS A 54 -10.75 -2.87 -23.89
C LYS A 54 -11.19 -3.69 -22.68
N ALA A 55 -12.23 -4.52 -22.81
CA ALA A 55 -12.72 -5.36 -21.72
C ALA A 55 -11.63 -6.32 -21.19
N VAL A 56 -10.87 -6.96 -22.09
CA VAL A 56 -9.75 -7.84 -21.71
C VAL A 56 -8.67 -7.06 -20.97
N ALA A 57 -8.25 -5.90 -21.49
CA ALA A 57 -7.24 -5.07 -20.82
C ALA A 57 -7.69 -4.61 -19.42
N TYR A 58 -8.96 -4.27 -19.25
CA TYR A 58 -9.53 -3.92 -17.95
C TYR A 58 -9.60 -5.11 -16.99
N HIS A 59 -9.85 -6.32 -17.49
CA HIS A 59 -9.80 -7.53 -16.68
C HIS A 59 -8.40 -7.77 -16.11
N GLU A 60 -7.34 -7.64 -16.92
CA GLU A 60 -5.95 -7.75 -16.46
C GLU A 60 -5.60 -6.68 -15.41
N ILE A 61 -6.07 -5.43 -15.61
CA ILE A 61 -5.92 -4.37 -14.62
C ILE A 61 -6.64 -4.74 -13.31
N ALA A 62 -7.84 -5.32 -13.39
CA ALA A 62 -8.59 -5.77 -12.23
C ALA A 62 -7.83 -6.86 -11.44
N GLU A 63 -7.22 -7.82 -12.11
CA GLU A 63 -6.42 -8.87 -11.46
C GLU A 63 -5.21 -8.30 -10.71
N SER A 64 -4.58 -7.24 -11.25
CA SER A 64 -3.44 -6.57 -10.64
C SER A 64 -3.75 -5.89 -9.29
N PHE A 65 -5.02 -5.59 -8.99
CA PHE A 65 -5.43 -5.04 -7.69
C PHE A 65 -5.06 -5.96 -6.53
N THR A 66 -5.09 -7.28 -6.72
CA THR A 66 -4.72 -8.23 -5.66
C THR A 66 -3.27 -8.05 -5.22
N ALA A 67 -2.38 -7.73 -6.17
CA ALA A 67 -0.97 -7.47 -5.89
C ALA A 67 -0.75 -6.11 -5.21
N LEU A 68 -1.58 -5.10 -5.52
CA LEU A 68 -1.58 -3.80 -4.85
C LEU A 68 -2.14 -3.88 -3.42
N ARG A 69 -3.15 -4.72 -3.21
CA ARG A 69 -3.83 -4.84 -1.93
C ARG A 69 -2.96 -5.46 -0.83
N ARG A 70 -2.19 -6.50 -1.15
CA ARG A 70 -1.29 -7.19 -0.19
C ARG A 70 -0.40 -6.24 0.64
N PRO A 71 0.36 -5.30 0.04
CA PRO A 71 1.18 -4.37 0.82
C PRO A 71 0.35 -3.34 1.61
N ILE A 72 -0.87 -2.99 1.17
CA ILE A 72 -1.79 -2.12 1.92
C ILE A 72 -2.30 -2.82 3.17
N ASP A 73 -2.77 -4.07 3.04
CA ASP A 73 -3.25 -4.87 4.17
C ASP A 73 -2.13 -5.05 5.22
N LYS A 74 -0.88 -5.25 4.78
CA LYS A 74 0.29 -5.32 5.67
C LYS A 74 0.60 -3.98 6.34
N LEU A 75 0.37 -2.87 5.65
CA LEU A 75 0.52 -1.54 6.25
C LEU A 75 -0.58 -1.28 7.30
N GLU A 76 -1.82 -1.73 7.05
CA GLU A 76 -2.95 -1.62 7.98
C GLU A 76 -2.72 -2.39 9.30
N GLU A 77 -2.02 -3.52 9.25
CA GLU A 77 -1.59 -4.28 10.43
C GLU A 77 -0.57 -3.53 11.29
N ILE A 78 0.32 -2.75 10.67
CA ILE A 78 1.43 -2.05 11.35
C ILE A 78 1.00 -0.68 11.88
N VAL A 79 0.11 0.01 11.16
CA VAL A 79 -0.31 1.38 11.49
C VAL A 79 -1.45 1.39 12.50
N ASP A 80 -1.31 2.25 13.52
CA ASP A 80 -2.34 2.45 14.54
C ASP A 80 -3.69 2.87 13.94
N ASN A 81 -4.78 2.37 14.54
CA ASN A 81 -6.14 2.58 14.04
C ASN A 81 -6.54 4.06 14.00
N ARG A 82 -6.04 4.88 14.93
CA ARG A 82 -6.41 6.31 15.02
C ARG A 82 -5.82 7.15 13.89
N THR A 83 -4.73 6.68 13.30
CA THR A 83 -4.01 7.40 12.22
C THR A 83 -4.51 6.97 10.83
N TRP A 84 -5.18 5.82 10.74
CA TRP A 84 -5.65 5.30 9.46
C TRP A 84 -6.91 6.06 8.99
N PRO A 85 -6.89 6.66 7.78
CA PRO A 85 -7.96 7.57 7.34
C PRO A 85 -9.24 6.88 6.88
N LEU A 86 -9.21 5.56 6.67
CA LEU A 86 -10.36 4.77 6.21
C LEU A 86 -10.82 3.82 7.33
N PRO A 87 -12.11 3.46 7.40
CA PRO A 87 -12.56 2.41 8.31
C PRO A 87 -11.85 1.09 8.01
N LYS A 88 -11.34 0.40 9.04
CA LYS A 88 -10.65 -0.88 8.86
C LYS A 88 -11.63 -1.98 8.43
N TYR A 89 -11.14 -3.03 7.77
CA TYR A 89 -12.00 -4.12 7.27
C TYR A 89 -12.87 -4.75 8.37
N ARG A 90 -12.33 -4.85 9.59
CA ARG A 90 -13.08 -5.35 10.75
C ARG A 90 -14.25 -4.44 11.12
N GLU A 91 -14.09 -3.14 11.00
CA GLU A 91 -15.15 -2.17 11.33
C GLU A 91 -16.25 -2.22 10.26
N LEU A 92 -15.87 -2.30 8.98
CA LEU A 92 -16.82 -2.44 7.87
C LEU A 92 -17.67 -3.71 7.92
N LEU A 93 -17.13 -4.81 8.45
CA LEU A 93 -17.81 -6.11 8.43
C LEU A 93 -18.60 -6.43 9.71
N PHE A 94 -18.31 -5.78 10.83
CA PHE A 94 -18.86 -6.18 12.14
C PHE A 94 -19.42 -5.03 12.99
N ILE A 95 -19.26 -3.77 12.57
CA ILE A 95 -19.83 -2.60 13.24
C ILE A 95 -20.82 -1.95 12.27
N SER A 96 -21.97 -2.61 12.08
CA SER A 96 -23.17 -2.01 11.48
C SER A 96 -24.16 -1.65 12.57
#